data_AF-A0A8T3MHX4-F1
#
_entry.id   AF-A0A8T3MHX4-F1
#
_cell.length_a   1.000
_cell.length_b   1.000
_cell.length_c   1.000
_cell.angle_alpha   90.00
_cell.angle_beta   90.00
_cell.angle_gamma   90.00
#
_symmetry.space_group_name_H-M   'P 1'
#
loop_
_entity.id
_entity.type
_entity.pdbx_description
1 polymer ?
#
loop_
_entity_poly.entity_id
_entity_poly.type
_entity_poly.pdbx_seq_one_letter_code
_entity_poly.pdbx_strand_id
1 'polypeptide(L)'
;MRIYEGSPRQDFEEVLRSIGAFLDQRAMRDVLLTEAPDGFVVQGLVTSGAGGGGWSDTMGTVGKETLTFLDEDIARFMDEAVARRGRGEPGQAVAAGGEPGYYESALRVLGRYMDEQRPRDVFFFEQEGAFVVRLLLGGQTGSRHILAEFTREDIERLIADGPTLRHHGTASGAPAAAGT
;
A
#
# COMPACT_ATOMS: atom_id res chain seq x y z
N MET A 1 18.31 12.73 12.85
CA MET A 1 18.18 13.68 11.72
C MET A 1 17.28 13.00 10.70
N ARG A 2 16.08 13.52 10.44
CA ARG A 2 15.27 13.07 9.29
C ARG A 2 15.64 13.97 8.12
N ILE A 3 15.98 13.36 7.00
CA ILE A 3 16.58 14.05 5.84
C ILE A 3 15.56 14.44 4.76
N TYR A 4 14.26 14.31 5.02
CA TYR A 4 13.30 14.18 3.94
C TYR A 4 12.04 15.01 4.16
N GLU A 5 12.21 16.33 4.15
CA GLU A 5 11.16 17.27 3.76
C GLU A 5 11.14 17.29 2.22
N GLY A 6 10.05 16.85 1.58
CA GLY A 6 9.96 16.78 0.11
C GLY A 6 10.50 15.51 -0.57
N SER A 7 10.72 14.40 0.17
CA SER A 7 11.05 13.09 -0.42
C SER A 7 9.79 12.36 -0.90
N PRO A 8 9.86 11.52 -1.95
CA PRO A 8 8.77 10.63 -2.38
C PRO A 8 8.12 9.81 -1.27
N ARG A 9 8.85 9.55 -0.16
CA ARG A 9 8.32 8.83 1.02
C ARG A 9 7.33 9.63 1.88
N GLN A 10 7.09 10.90 1.56
CA GLN A 10 6.04 11.69 2.20
C GLN A 10 4.65 11.46 1.58
N ASP A 11 4.60 10.74 0.46
CA ASP A 11 3.36 10.28 -0.19
C ASP A 11 3.25 8.76 0.00
N PHE A 12 2.89 8.35 1.21
CA PHE A 12 2.66 6.95 1.53
C PHE A 12 1.53 6.38 0.65
N GLU A 13 0.53 7.17 0.27
CA GLU A 13 -0.52 6.74 -0.65
C GLU A 13 0.04 6.15 -1.95
N GLU A 14 0.82 6.89 -2.73
CA GLU A 14 1.34 6.38 -4.01
C GLU A 14 2.47 5.35 -3.83
N VAL A 15 3.32 5.50 -2.80
CA VAL A 15 4.37 4.51 -2.49
C VAL A 15 3.76 3.15 -2.15
N LEU A 16 2.86 3.09 -1.17
CA LEU A 16 2.26 1.83 -0.74
C LEU A 16 1.34 1.25 -1.81
N ARG A 17 0.66 2.10 -2.59
CA ARG A 17 -0.08 1.64 -3.76
C ARG A 17 0.82 0.91 -4.77
N SER A 18 1.99 1.47 -5.08
CA SER A 18 2.94 0.85 -6.03
C SER A 18 3.46 -0.50 -5.52
N ILE A 19 3.76 -0.59 -4.23
CA ILE A 19 4.11 -1.84 -3.55
C ILE A 19 2.95 -2.82 -3.64
N GLY A 20 1.72 -2.39 -3.35
CA GLY A 20 0.53 -3.24 -3.42
C GLY A 20 0.33 -3.86 -4.80
N ALA A 21 0.52 -3.07 -5.85
CA ALA A 21 0.42 -3.55 -7.22
C ALA A 21 1.53 -4.57 -7.59
N PHE A 22 2.70 -4.51 -6.94
CA PHE A 22 3.74 -5.54 -7.07
C PHE A 22 3.32 -6.84 -6.34
N LEU A 23 2.74 -6.72 -5.13
CA LEU A 23 2.27 -7.87 -4.36
C LEU A 23 1.15 -8.64 -5.08
N ASP A 24 0.23 -7.91 -5.70
CA ASP A 24 -0.87 -8.48 -6.50
C ASP A 24 -0.32 -9.33 -7.67
N GLN A 25 0.67 -8.82 -8.42
CA GLN A 25 1.30 -9.55 -9.53
C GLN A 25 1.96 -10.85 -9.10
N ARG A 26 2.42 -10.90 -7.85
CA ARG A 26 3.13 -12.04 -7.27
C ARG A 26 2.19 -13.00 -6.53
N ALA A 27 0.89 -12.69 -6.47
CA ALA A 27 -0.11 -13.41 -5.67
C ALA A 27 0.36 -13.64 -4.22
N MET A 28 1.00 -12.62 -3.62
CA MET A 28 1.39 -12.66 -2.22
C MET A 28 0.17 -12.50 -1.31
N ARG A 29 0.20 -13.13 -0.13
CA ARG A 29 -0.78 -12.93 0.95
C ARG A 29 -0.14 -12.95 2.33
N ASP A 30 -0.89 -12.59 3.37
CA ASP A 30 -0.44 -12.57 4.77
C ASP A 30 0.82 -11.70 4.92
N VAL A 31 0.69 -10.45 4.49
CA VAL A 31 1.82 -9.54 4.24
C VAL A 31 2.24 -8.79 5.49
N LEU A 32 3.54 -8.78 5.79
CA LEU A 32 4.17 -7.90 6.77
C LEU A 32 5.03 -6.87 6.04
N LEU A 33 4.92 -5.60 6.43
CA LEU A 33 5.70 -4.50 5.89
C LEU A 33 6.32 -3.69 7.02
N THR A 34 7.61 -3.41 6.92
CA THR A 34 8.36 -2.58 7.87
C THR A 34 9.17 -1.53 7.13
N GLU A 35 9.10 -0.28 7.57
CA GLU A 35 9.98 0.79 7.07
C GLU A 35 11.44 0.53 7.45
N ALA A 36 12.32 0.72 6.48
CA ALA A 36 13.77 0.65 6.63
C ALA A 36 14.41 1.99 6.24
N PRO A 37 15.65 2.29 6.65
CA PRO A 37 16.30 3.57 6.35
C PRO A 37 16.34 3.92 4.85
N ASP A 38 16.48 2.91 3.99
CA ASP A 38 16.65 2.97 2.54
C ASP A 38 15.44 2.41 1.75
N GLY A 39 14.31 2.15 2.41
CA GLY A 39 13.07 1.73 1.76
C GLY A 39 12.17 0.89 2.66
N PHE A 40 11.78 -0.31 2.23
CA PHE A 40 10.89 -1.21 2.97
C PHE A 40 11.38 -2.65 2.96
N VAL A 41 11.11 -3.36 4.04
CA VAL A 41 11.20 -4.83 4.08
C VAL A 41 9.78 -5.39 4.06
N VAL A 42 9.52 -6.28 3.12
CA VAL A 42 8.22 -6.94 2.95
C VAL A 42 8.38 -8.45 3.06
N GLN A 43 7.53 -9.07 3.87
CA GLN A 43 7.43 -10.51 3.99
C GLN A 43 6.01 -10.94 3.65
N GLY A 44 5.84 -12.11 3.04
CA GLY A 44 4.52 -12.66 2.77
C GLY A 44 4.59 -14.10 2.28
N LEU A 45 3.42 -14.70 2.15
CA LEU A 45 3.26 -16.06 1.63
C LEU A 45 2.95 -16.03 0.15
N VAL A 46 3.67 -16.84 -0.63
CA VAL A 46 3.43 -17.07 -2.05
C VAL A 46 3.00 -18.51 -2.25
N THR A 47 1.95 -18.73 -3.05
CA THR A 47 1.53 -20.09 -3.41
C THR A 47 2.18 -20.46 -4.75
N SER A 48 2.96 -21.53 -4.76
CA SER A 48 3.63 -22.06 -5.95
C SER A 48 3.10 -23.46 -6.28
N GLY A 49 2.82 -23.75 -7.56
CA GLY A 49 2.47 -25.12 -8.01
C GLY A 49 1.12 -25.37 -8.68
N ALA A 50 0.40 -24.36 -9.19
CA ALA A 50 -0.85 -24.58 -9.94
C ALA A 50 -0.67 -24.57 -11.47
N GLY A 51 0.44 -25.10 -11.99
CA GLY A 51 0.75 -25.08 -13.43
C GLY A 51 1.37 -26.37 -13.94
N GLY A 52 0.56 -27.28 -14.47
CA GLY A 52 1.02 -28.46 -15.21
C GLY A 52 0.08 -29.65 -15.07
N GLY A 53 -0.58 -30.05 -16.17
CA GLY A 53 -1.61 -31.08 -16.18
C GLY A 53 -1.18 -32.43 -15.61
N GLY A 54 -1.99 -32.93 -14.67
CA GLY A 54 -1.90 -34.24 -14.07
C GLY A 54 -2.87 -34.27 -12.89
N TRP A 55 -3.90 -35.09 -12.97
CA TRP A 55 -5.04 -35.12 -12.04
C TRP A 55 -4.72 -35.68 -10.62
N SER A 56 -3.49 -35.51 -10.13
CA SER A 56 -3.08 -35.96 -8.80
C SER A 56 -1.97 -35.05 -8.28
N ASP A 57 -2.15 -34.51 -7.06
CA ASP A 57 -1.25 -33.61 -6.29
C ASP A 57 -1.48 -32.07 -6.38
N THR A 58 -2.74 -31.62 -6.44
CA THR A 58 -3.07 -30.19 -6.19
C THR A 58 -3.04 -29.83 -4.70
N MET A 59 -1.85 -29.79 -4.12
CA MET A 59 -1.60 -29.06 -2.87
C MET A 59 -0.47 -28.08 -3.16
N GLY A 60 -0.84 -26.84 -3.51
CA GLY A 60 0.13 -25.78 -3.81
C GLY A 60 1.09 -25.62 -2.64
N THR A 61 2.39 -25.53 -2.93
CA THR A 61 3.40 -25.30 -1.91
C THR A 61 3.34 -23.82 -1.51
N VAL A 62 3.06 -23.55 -0.24
CA VAL A 62 3.07 -22.20 0.32
C VAL A 62 4.48 -21.91 0.82
N GLY A 63 5.14 -20.93 0.22
CA GLY A 63 6.48 -20.47 0.59
C GLY A 63 6.45 -19.08 1.22
N LYS A 64 7.29 -18.85 2.23
CA LYS A 64 7.52 -17.49 2.76
C LYS A 64 8.59 -16.80 1.92
N GLU A 65 8.26 -15.64 1.36
CA GLU A 65 9.22 -14.75 0.71
C GLU A 65 9.55 -13.56 1.61
N THR A 66 10.76 -13.02 1.46
CA THR A 66 11.20 -11.78 2.10
C THR A 66 11.90 -10.95 1.03
N LEU A 67 11.41 -9.74 0.83
CA LEU A 67 11.85 -8.79 -0.18
C LEU A 67 12.30 -7.51 0.52
N THR A 68 13.36 -6.91 0.00
CA THR A 68 13.79 -5.58 0.39
C THR A 68 13.57 -4.69 -0.82
N PHE A 69 12.71 -3.68 -0.66
CA PHE A 69 12.46 -2.67 -1.67
C PHE A 69 13.28 -1.44 -1.31
N LEU A 70 14.32 -1.17 -2.09
CA LEU A 70 15.10 0.05 -1.94
C LEU A 70 14.36 1.22 -2.62
N ASP A 71 14.78 2.45 -2.32
CA ASP A 71 14.20 3.65 -2.96
C ASP A 71 14.17 3.58 -4.49
N GLU A 72 15.21 3.00 -5.10
CA GLU A 72 15.29 2.81 -6.55
C GLU A 72 14.25 1.81 -7.08
N ASP A 73 13.93 0.77 -6.31
CA ASP A 73 12.87 -0.19 -6.66
C ASP A 73 11.50 0.48 -6.58
N ILE A 74 11.28 1.28 -5.53
CA ILE A 74 10.02 2.00 -5.31
C ILE A 74 9.79 3.01 -6.45
N ALA A 75 10.81 3.77 -6.83
CA ALA A 75 10.75 4.69 -7.96
C ALA A 75 10.34 3.95 -9.26
N ARG A 76 10.98 2.81 -9.53
CA ARG A 76 10.64 1.97 -10.68
C ARG A 76 9.18 1.47 -10.61
N PHE A 77 8.71 1.01 -9.46
CA PHE A 77 7.33 0.52 -9.30
C PHE A 77 6.30 1.62 -9.53
N MET A 78 6.57 2.85 -9.11
CA MET A 78 5.70 4.00 -9.36
C MET A 78 5.63 4.33 -10.86
N ASP A 79 6.76 4.33 -11.56
CA ASP A 79 6.81 4.55 -13.01
C ASP A 79 6.03 3.47 -13.78
N GLU A 80 6.21 2.20 -13.39
CA GLU A 80 5.46 1.06 -13.95
C GLU A 80 3.96 1.15 -13.68
N ALA A 81 3.55 1.60 -12.48
CA ALA A 81 2.15 1.83 -12.15
C ALA A 81 1.54 2.94 -13.01
N VAL A 82 2.25 4.05 -13.23
CA VAL A 82 1.80 5.15 -14.11
C VAL A 82 1.67 4.65 -15.55
N ALA A 83 2.63 3.88 -16.04
CA ALA A 83 2.60 3.31 -17.39
C ALA A 83 1.40 2.37 -17.61
N ARG A 84 1.05 1.54 -16.61
CA ARG A 84 -0.15 0.67 -16.66
C ARG A 84 -1.45 1.47 -16.73
N ARG A 85 -1.56 2.55 -15.94
CA ARG A 85 -2.73 3.47 -16.00
C ARG A 85 -2.91 4.06 -17.40
N GLY A 86 -1.81 4.46 -18.05
CA GLY A 86 -1.84 5.00 -19.41
C GLY A 86 -2.28 4.02 -20.49
N ARG A 87 -2.25 2.71 -20.22
CA ARG A 87 -2.63 1.64 -21.15
C ARG A 87 -4.03 1.09 -20.91
N GLY A 88 -4.70 1.49 -19.82
CA GLY A 88 -6.02 0.97 -19.46
C GLY A 88 -6.03 -0.52 -19.14
N GLU A 89 -4.87 -1.09 -18.79
CA GLU A 89 -4.78 -2.52 -18.42
C GLU A 89 -5.35 -2.70 -17.01
N PRO A 90 -6.46 -3.44 -16.83
CA PRO A 90 -6.92 -3.80 -15.50
C PRO A 90 -5.85 -4.68 -14.85
N GLY A 91 -5.51 -4.38 -13.59
CA GLY A 91 -4.52 -5.14 -12.84
C GLY A 91 -4.85 -6.63 -12.85
N GLN A 92 -4.08 -7.42 -13.59
CA GLN A 92 -4.23 -8.87 -13.65
C GLN A 92 -3.06 -9.54 -12.94
N ALA A 93 -3.34 -10.20 -11.81
CA ALA A 93 -3.19 -11.64 -11.69
C ALA A 93 -4.04 -12.14 -10.51
N VAL A 94 -4.77 -13.23 -10.72
CA VAL A 94 -5.62 -13.90 -9.72
C VAL A 94 -5.03 -15.29 -9.45
N ALA A 95 -4.78 -15.64 -8.19
CA ALA A 95 -4.82 -17.02 -7.71
C ALA A 95 -4.88 -17.11 -6.16
N ALA A 96 -5.91 -17.80 -5.67
CA ALA A 96 -6.15 -18.32 -4.32
C ALA A 96 -6.19 -17.32 -3.14
N GLY A 97 -7.23 -16.45 -3.13
CA GLY A 97 -7.75 -15.85 -1.89
C GLY A 97 -8.17 -14.38 -1.94
N GLY A 98 -7.70 -13.62 -2.93
CA GLY A 98 -7.98 -12.17 -3.06
C GLY A 98 -8.51 -11.77 -4.44
N GLU A 99 -9.23 -10.65 -4.50
CA GLU A 99 -9.65 -10.03 -5.75
C GLU A 99 -8.43 -9.41 -6.47
N PRO A 100 -8.32 -9.50 -7.80
CA PRO A 100 -7.22 -8.86 -8.53
C PRO A 100 -7.15 -7.36 -8.22
N GLY A 101 -5.96 -6.87 -7.83
CA GLY A 101 -5.76 -5.47 -7.46
C GLY A 101 -6.17 -5.12 -6.02
N TYR A 102 -6.42 -6.13 -5.17
CA TYR A 102 -6.77 -5.90 -3.77
C TYR A 102 -5.67 -5.16 -3.03
N TYR A 103 -4.41 -5.61 -3.09
CA TYR A 103 -3.33 -4.94 -2.36
C TYR A 103 -3.03 -3.55 -2.92
N GLU A 104 -3.07 -3.34 -4.24
CA GLU A 104 -2.96 -1.99 -4.81
C GLU A 104 -4.01 -1.05 -4.19
N SER A 105 -5.27 -1.50 -4.08
CA SER A 105 -6.37 -0.70 -3.59
C SER A 105 -6.34 -0.50 -2.07
N ALA A 106 -6.09 -1.56 -1.31
CA ALA A 106 -6.01 -1.55 0.15
C ALA A 106 -4.83 -0.72 0.63
N LEU A 107 -3.65 -0.93 0.05
CA LEU A 107 -2.44 -0.20 0.44
C LEU A 107 -2.49 1.28 0.06
N ARG A 108 -3.21 1.65 -1.02
CA ARG A 108 -3.51 3.05 -1.32
C ARG A 108 -4.29 3.72 -0.17
N VAL A 109 -5.35 3.08 0.31
CA VAL A 109 -6.18 3.60 1.41
C VAL A 109 -5.36 3.72 2.70
N LEU A 110 -4.57 2.70 3.03
CA LEU A 110 -3.69 2.75 4.20
C LEU A 110 -2.62 3.82 4.07
N GLY A 111 -2.04 3.99 2.89
CA GLY A 111 -1.09 5.05 2.61
C GLY A 111 -1.70 6.43 2.81
N ARG A 112 -2.92 6.66 2.31
CA ARG A 112 -3.65 7.90 2.57
C ARG A 112 -3.86 8.16 4.07
N TYR A 113 -4.25 7.14 4.83
CA TYR A 113 -4.36 7.25 6.28
C TYR A 113 -3.02 7.63 6.92
N MET A 114 -1.91 7.01 6.50
CA MET A 114 -0.57 7.33 6.98
C MET A 114 -0.16 8.77 6.65
N ASP A 115 -0.47 9.26 5.45
CA ASP A 115 -0.20 10.64 5.05
C ASP A 115 -0.89 11.65 5.98
N GLU A 116 -2.12 11.36 6.40
CA GLU A 116 -2.88 12.18 7.35
C GLU A 116 -2.26 12.15 8.76
N GLN A 117 -1.73 10.99 9.18
CA GLN A 117 -1.07 10.85 10.48
C GLN A 117 0.35 11.43 10.52
N ARG A 118 1.02 11.57 9.37
CA ARG A 118 2.43 12.01 9.22
C ARG A 118 3.39 11.26 10.17
N PRO A 119 3.43 9.92 10.11
CA PRO A 119 4.22 9.13 11.03
C PRO A 119 5.72 9.33 10.82
N ARG A 120 6.43 8.92 11.86
CA ARG A 120 7.88 8.89 11.98
C ARG A 120 8.49 7.58 11.48
N ASP A 121 7.71 6.51 11.59
CA ASP A 121 8.06 5.12 11.30
C ASP A 121 6.74 4.36 11.12
N VAL A 122 6.70 3.47 10.14
CA VAL A 122 5.53 2.63 9.86
C VAL A 122 5.86 1.14 9.89
N PHE A 123 4.92 0.38 10.43
CA PHE A 123 4.91 -1.07 10.41
C PHE A 123 3.47 -1.53 10.25
N PHE A 124 3.21 -2.55 9.44
CA PHE A 124 1.93 -3.25 9.49
C PHE A 124 2.09 -4.74 9.21
N PHE A 125 1.10 -5.49 9.64
CA PHE A 125 0.87 -6.82 9.11
C PHE A 125 -0.59 -6.95 8.67
N GLU A 126 -0.79 -7.84 7.72
CA GLU A 126 -2.06 -8.18 7.11
C GLU A 126 -2.29 -9.68 7.30
N GLN A 127 -3.53 -10.03 7.60
CA GLN A 127 -3.99 -11.42 7.65
C GLN A 127 -5.47 -11.46 7.25
N GLU A 128 -5.81 -12.34 6.32
CA GLU A 128 -7.18 -12.56 5.84
C GLU A 128 -7.90 -11.27 5.38
N GLY A 129 -7.14 -10.30 4.88
CA GLY A 129 -7.61 -8.98 4.42
C GLY A 129 -7.72 -7.93 5.51
N ALA A 130 -7.54 -8.27 6.79
CA ALA A 130 -7.48 -7.32 7.89
C ALA A 130 -6.06 -6.82 8.11
N PHE A 131 -5.92 -5.55 8.51
CA PHE A 131 -4.62 -4.90 8.74
C PHE A 131 -4.49 -4.38 10.17
N VAL A 132 -3.34 -4.60 10.77
CA VAL A 132 -2.93 -3.92 12.01
C VAL A 132 -1.74 -3.05 11.68
N VAL A 133 -1.92 -1.74 11.84
CA VAL A 133 -0.95 -0.71 11.50
C VAL A 133 -0.40 -0.09 12.78
N ARG A 134 0.91 -0.14 12.95
CA ARG A 134 1.65 0.54 14.03
C ARG A 134 2.36 1.75 13.46
N LEU A 135 2.04 2.92 14.00
CA LEU A 135 2.68 4.19 13.65
C LEU A 135 3.47 4.72 14.83
N LEU A 136 4.70 5.15 14.59
CA LEU A 136 5.40 6.03 15.53
C LEU A 136 5.00 7.47 15.20
N LEU A 137 4.42 8.20 16.14
CA LEU A 137 4.14 9.63 15.96
C LEU A 137 5.15 10.46 16.73
N GLY A 138 5.49 11.63 16.19
CA GLY A 138 6.33 12.61 16.86
C GLY A 138 5.50 13.80 17.33
N GLY A 139 5.74 14.26 18.56
CA GLY A 139 5.15 15.47 19.10
C GLY A 139 6.14 16.27 19.93
N GLN A 140 5.71 17.44 20.40
CA GLN A 140 6.50 18.32 21.26
C GLN A 140 6.91 17.65 22.58
N THR A 141 6.10 16.69 23.05
CA THR A 141 6.29 15.96 24.30
C THR A 141 7.07 14.65 24.14
N GLY A 142 7.53 14.32 22.93
CA GLY A 142 8.25 13.07 22.64
C GLY A 142 7.61 12.26 21.51
N SER A 143 8.01 10.99 21.39
CA SER A 143 7.45 10.07 20.40
C SER A 143 6.52 9.06 21.07
N ARG A 144 5.43 8.67 20.41
CA ARG A 144 4.48 7.67 20.91
C ARG A 144 4.09 6.69 19.81
N HIS A 145 3.85 5.44 20.18
CA HIS A 145 3.23 4.48 19.28
C HIS A 145 1.71 4.59 19.30
N ILE A 146 1.08 4.47 18.14
CA ILE A 146 -0.35 4.22 18.02
C ILE A 146 -0.57 2.95 17.19
N LEU A 147 -1.65 2.25 17.50
CA LEU A 147 -2.13 1.10 16.73
C LEU A 147 -3.47 1.48 16.11
N ALA A 148 -3.63 1.17 14.83
CA ALA A 148 -4.87 1.26 14.10
C ALA A 148 -5.19 -0.11 13.50
N GLU A 149 -6.42 -0.55 13.66
CA GLU A 149 -6.90 -1.81 13.14
C GLU A 149 -7.93 -1.51 12.05
N PHE A 150 -7.83 -2.21 10.94
CA PHE A 150 -8.76 -2.13 9.83
C PHE A 150 -9.23 -3.54 9.53
N THR A 151 -10.53 -3.81 9.70
CA THR A 151 -11.07 -5.08 9.23
C THR A 151 -11.09 -5.11 7.70
N ARG A 152 -11.28 -6.30 7.13
CA ARG A 152 -11.47 -6.42 5.68
C ARG A 152 -12.63 -5.54 5.20
N GLU A 153 -13.74 -5.53 5.92
CA GLU A 153 -14.92 -4.74 5.60
C GLU A 153 -14.65 -3.23 5.70
N ASP A 154 -13.80 -2.81 6.65
CA ASP A 154 -13.36 -1.41 6.75
C ASP A 154 -12.56 -1.00 5.51
N ILE A 155 -11.63 -1.84 5.07
CA ILE A 155 -10.82 -1.61 3.86
C ILE A 155 -11.71 -1.54 2.63
N GLU A 156 -12.61 -2.51 2.44
CA GLU A 156 -13.53 -2.55 1.31
C GLU A 156 -14.41 -1.28 1.25
N ARG A 157 -14.92 -0.83 2.39
CA ARG A 157 -15.68 0.42 2.51
C ARG A 157 -14.84 1.64 2.13
N LEU A 158 -13.63 1.75 2.66
CA LEU A 158 -12.72 2.87 2.36
C LEU A 158 -12.27 2.88 0.89
N ILE A 159 -12.10 1.72 0.26
CA ILE A 159 -11.81 1.59 -1.17
C ILE A 159 -12.97 2.17 -1.98
N ALA A 160 -14.21 1.79 -1.64
CA ALA A 160 -15.42 2.25 -2.31
C ALA A 160 -15.61 3.78 -2.17
N ASP A 161 -15.28 4.34 -1.02
CA ASP A 161 -15.35 5.78 -0.76
C ASP A 161 -14.20 6.57 -1.44
N GLY A 162 -13.08 5.90 -1.70
CA GLY A 162 -11.84 6.51 -2.19
C GLY A 162 -11.93 7.42 -3.44
N PRO A 163 -12.78 7.17 -4.45
CA PRO A 163 -12.97 8.10 -5.57
C PRO A 163 -13.48 9.48 -5.14
N THR A 164 -14.32 9.55 -4.09
CA THR A 164 -14.90 10.80 -3.60
C THR A 164 -13.88 11.65 -2.85
N LEU A 165 -12.95 11.01 -2.13
CA LEU A 165 -11.89 11.68 -1.36
C LEU A 165 -10.85 12.38 -2.24
N ARG A 166 -10.68 11.94 -3.50
CA ARG A 166 -9.78 12.61 -4.48
C ARG A 166 -10.22 14.03 -4.85
N HIS A 167 -11.50 14.37 -4.68
CA HIS A 167 -12.08 15.63 -5.17
C HIS A 167 -11.95 16.79 -4.17
N HIS A 168 -11.44 16.57 -2.96
CA HIS A 168 -11.28 17.63 -1.95
C HIS A 168 -9.94 18.40 -2.05
N GLY A 169 -9.15 18.20 -3.10
CA GLY A 169 -7.85 18.85 -3.32
C GLY A 169 -7.83 20.07 -4.26
N THR A 170 -8.96 20.52 -4.82
CA THR A 170 -9.01 21.71 -5.70
C THR A 170 -10.17 22.64 -5.37
N ALA A 171 -10.05 23.33 -4.24
CA ALA A 171 -10.81 24.56 -3.99
C ALA A 171 -9.91 25.63 -3.38
N SER A 172 -8.87 26.04 -4.12
CA SER A 172 -8.29 27.38 -3.96
C SER A 172 -9.06 28.34 -4.85
N GLY A 173 -10.27 28.70 -4.42
CA GLY A 173 -11.03 29.82 -4.96
C GLY A 173 -10.83 31.01 -4.03
N ALA A 174 -9.88 31.88 -4.36
CA ALA A 174 -9.63 33.12 -3.64
C ALA A 174 -10.93 33.96 -3.51
N PRO A 175 -11.16 34.66 -2.39
CA PRO A 175 -12.28 35.58 -2.26
C PRO A 175 -12.07 36.76 -3.21
N ALA A 176 -13.04 36.99 -4.12
CA ALA A 176 -13.09 38.18 -4.92
C ALA A 176 -13.18 39.40 -4.00
N ALA A 177 -12.12 40.22 -4.02
CA ALA A 177 -12.06 41.48 -3.31
C ALA A 177 -13.15 42.43 -3.82
N ALA A 178 -13.89 43.00 -2.88
CA ALA A 178 -14.79 44.11 -3.08
C ALA A 178 -14.00 45.34 -3.57
N GLY A 179 -14.49 45.99 -4.62
CA GLY A 179 -14.00 47.25 -5.14
C GLY A 179 -15.18 48.15 -5.49
N THR A 180 -15.17 49.31 -4.83
CA THR A 180 -16.05 50.50 -4.89
C THR A 180 -16.57 50.91 -6.26
#